data_AF-A0A6B2T9B0-F1
#
_entry.id   AF-A0A6B2T9B0-F1
#
_cell.length_a   1.000
_cell.length_b   1.000
_cell.length_c   1.000
_cell.angle_alpha   90.00
_cell.angle_beta   90.00
_cell.angle_gamma   90.00
#
_symmetry.space_group_name_H-M   'P 1'
#
loop_
_entity.id
_entity.type
_entity.pdbx_description
1 polymer ?
#
loop_
_entity_poly.entity_id
_entity_poly.type
_entity_poly.pdbx_seq_one_letter_code
_entity_poly.pdbx_strand_id
1 'polypeptide(L)'
;MRRLFPVTDQTADVTDREAARTHDRTPHRTGGAADREWSLDELAEAYAYPAGETAWLRANMVSTLDGAAHHDGRSHPISGATDMRIFGTLRALADVVIVGAETVRKEGYRPAKAREVFARHRAAAGQTEAPAIAVVSAGLDLDFSVPLFTSPVTPTLLVTGASAPADRV
;
A
#
# COMPACT_ATOMS: atom_id res chain seq x y z
N MET A 1 -9.19 -3.80 27.15
CA MET A 1 -9.24 -2.38 26.72
C MET A 1 -7.93 -2.05 26.02
N ARG A 2 -7.93 -1.78 24.71
CA ARG A 2 -6.72 -1.37 23.99
C ARG A 2 -6.51 0.12 24.24
N ARG A 3 -5.35 0.49 24.80
CA ARG A 3 -4.91 1.89 24.92
C ARG A 3 -4.63 2.42 23.50
N LEU A 4 -5.37 3.43 23.09
CA LEU A 4 -4.99 4.28 21.96
C LEU A 4 -3.71 5.04 22.36
N PHE A 5 -2.69 4.99 21.52
CA PHE A 5 -1.50 5.83 21.70
C PHE A 5 -1.90 7.31 21.54
N PRO A 6 -1.34 8.23 22.33
CA PRO A 6 -1.66 9.64 22.19
C PRO A 6 -1.18 10.15 20.83
N VAL A 7 -2.06 10.84 20.11
CA VAL A 7 -1.70 11.64 18.93
C VAL A 7 -0.85 12.80 19.44
N THR A 8 0.45 12.82 19.10
CA THR A 8 1.39 13.83 19.60
C THR A 8 1.46 15.08 18.73
N ASP A 9 0.93 15.04 17.51
CA ASP A 9 0.92 16.19 16.60
C ASP A 9 -0.53 16.59 16.30
N GLN A 10 -0.94 17.72 16.89
CA GLN A 10 -2.20 18.38 16.60
C GLN A 10 -2.07 19.08 15.24
N THR A 11 -3.05 18.90 14.36
CA THR A 11 -3.14 19.71 13.13
C THR A 11 -3.27 21.18 13.52
N ALA A 12 -2.35 22.03 13.08
CA ALA A 12 -2.23 23.42 13.54
C ALA A 12 -3.57 24.17 13.54
N ASP A 13 -3.92 24.75 14.69
CA ASP A 13 -5.11 25.57 14.86
C ASP A 13 -5.01 26.85 14.00
N VAL A 14 -6.18 27.30 13.51
CA VAL A 14 -6.34 28.45 12.60
C VAL A 14 -5.75 29.76 13.17
N THR A 15 -5.54 29.83 14.48
CA THR A 15 -5.00 30.99 15.21
C THR A 15 -3.49 31.20 15.08
N ASP A 16 -2.70 30.18 14.71
CA ASP A 16 -1.23 30.34 14.55
C ASP A 16 -0.82 30.98 13.21
N ARG A 17 -1.77 31.20 12.29
CA ARG A 17 -1.49 31.81 10.98
C ARG A 17 -1.18 33.30 11.02
N GLU A 18 -1.48 34.00 12.12
CA GLU A 18 -1.25 35.45 12.20
C GLU A 18 0.11 35.84 12.80
N ALA A 19 0.75 34.97 13.59
CA ALA A 19 2.01 35.30 14.27
C ALA A 19 3.29 35.08 13.43
N ALA A 20 3.22 34.35 12.31
CA ALA A 20 4.40 33.98 11.50
C ALA A 20 4.72 34.94 10.33
N ARG A 21 4.26 36.21 10.37
CA ARG A 21 4.40 37.17 9.25
C ARG A 21 5.76 37.86 9.11
N THR A 22 6.80 37.42 9.80
CA THR A 22 8.15 37.98 9.65
C THR A 22 9.21 36.89 9.74
N HIS A 23 9.25 36.00 8.76
CA HIS A 23 10.47 35.28 8.40
C HIS A 23 10.58 35.25 6.87
N ASP A 24 11.81 35.47 6.42
CA ASP A 24 12.27 35.55 5.04
C ASP A 24 11.52 34.59 4.11
N ARG A 25 10.67 35.16 3.27
CA ARG A 25 9.89 34.43 2.27
C ARG A 25 10.82 34.11 1.11
N THR A 26 11.70 33.13 1.29
CA THR A 26 12.19 32.36 0.15
C THR A 26 10.93 31.90 -0.59
N PRO A 27 10.76 32.21 -1.89
CA PRO A 27 9.56 31.82 -2.59
C PRO A 27 9.57 30.30 -2.66
N HIS A 28 8.80 29.66 -1.78
CA HIS A 28 8.34 28.31 -2.03
C HIS A 28 7.66 28.41 -3.40
N ARG A 29 8.30 27.84 -4.43
CA ARG A 29 7.72 27.78 -5.77
C ARG A 29 6.45 26.93 -5.62
N THR A 30 5.37 27.59 -5.25
CA THR A 30 4.01 27.19 -5.59
C THR A 30 3.89 27.43 -7.09
N GLY A 31 4.69 26.69 -7.88
CA GLY A 31 4.30 26.41 -9.25
C GLY A 31 2.96 25.74 -9.10
N GLY A 32 1.89 26.47 -9.45
CA GLY A 32 0.53 26.00 -9.23
C GLY A 32 0.44 24.58 -9.75
N ALA A 33 0.26 23.63 -8.83
CA ALA A 33 -0.33 22.36 -9.20
C ALA A 33 -1.72 22.79 -9.68
N ALA A 34 -1.87 22.98 -10.99
CA ALA A 34 -3.17 23.19 -11.59
C ALA A 34 -4.08 22.09 -11.05
N ASP A 35 -5.31 22.44 -10.68
CA ASP A 35 -6.30 21.48 -10.21
C ASP A 35 -6.66 20.55 -11.39
N ARG A 36 -5.83 19.53 -11.56
CA ARG A 36 -5.88 18.55 -12.64
C ARG A 36 -5.56 17.18 -12.07
N GLU A 37 -6.03 16.19 -12.78
CA GLU A 37 -5.74 14.81 -12.45
C GLU A 37 -4.26 14.47 -12.69
N TRP A 38 -3.66 13.73 -11.75
CA TRP A 38 -2.29 13.23 -11.88
C TRP A 38 -2.28 11.92 -12.66
N SER A 39 -1.35 11.82 -13.60
CA SER A 39 -1.08 10.58 -14.34
C SER A 39 -0.52 9.49 -13.41
N LEU A 40 -0.57 8.23 -13.85
CA LEU A 40 0.03 7.12 -13.09
C LEU A 40 1.56 7.24 -12.97
N ASP A 41 2.22 7.84 -13.96
CA ASP A 41 3.66 8.13 -13.92
C ASP A 41 3.98 9.20 -12.85
N GLU A 42 3.16 10.25 -12.75
CA GLU A 42 3.33 11.26 -11.69
C GLU A 42 3.08 10.68 -10.30
N LEU A 43 2.06 9.82 -10.16
CA LEU A 43 1.82 9.08 -8.92
C LEU A 43 2.98 8.13 -8.61
N ALA A 44 3.56 7.48 -9.63
CA ALA A 44 4.69 6.57 -9.45
C ALA A 44 5.91 7.31 -8.89
N GLU A 45 6.23 8.47 -9.47
CA GLU A 45 7.32 9.33 -9.01
C GLU A 45 7.07 9.85 -7.59
N ALA A 46 5.88 10.36 -7.30
CA ALA A 46 5.53 10.90 -5.99
C ALA A 46 5.60 9.85 -4.86
N TYR A 47 5.37 8.58 -5.20
CA TYR A 47 5.42 7.46 -4.26
C TYR A 47 6.62 6.53 -4.47
N ALA A 48 7.67 6.98 -5.17
CA ALA A 48 8.87 6.20 -5.38
C ALA A 48 9.46 5.71 -4.04
N TYR A 49 10.03 4.51 -4.05
CA TYR A 49 10.81 4.03 -2.93
C TYR A 49 12.16 4.78 -2.89
N PRO A 50 12.74 5.03 -1.71
CA PRO A 50 14.04 5.67 -1.62
C PRO A 50 15.13 4.80 -2.26
N ALA A 51 16.10 5.45 -2.89
CA ALA A 51 17.29 4.76 -3.40
C ALA A 51 18.17 4.26 -2.23
N GLY A 52 18.71 3.05 -2.36
CA GLY A 52 19.64 2.47 -1.39
C GLY A 52 19.42 0.97 -1.16
N GLU A 53 20.31 0.35 -0.39
CA GLU A 53 20.32 -1.11 -0.15
C GLU A 53 19.48 -1.53 1.06
N THR A 54 18.80 -0.60 1.73
CA THR A 54 18.01 -0.91 2.94
C THR A 54 16.59 -1.30 2.57
N ALA A 55 16.08 -2.39 3.15
CA ALA A 55 14.69 -2.79 2.97
C ALA A 55 13.73 -1.70 3.45
N TRP A 56 12.71 -1.39 2.63
CA TRP A 56 11.70 -0.38 2.95
C TRP A 56 10.32 -1.01 3.07
N LEU A 57 9.67 -0.79 4.22
CA LEU A 57 8.31 -1.25 4.47
C LEU A 57 7.32 -0.07 4.39
N ARG A 58 6.34 -0.18 3.51
CA ARG A 58 5.22 0.77 3.40
C ARG A 58 3.92 0.09 3.79
N ALA A 59 3.15 0.72 4.67
CA ALA A 59 1.75 0.38 4.91
C ALA A 59 0.86 1.35 4.12
N ASN A 60 -0.17 0.83 3.45
CA ASN A 60 -1.21 1.62 2.81
C ASN A 60 -2.56 1.21 3.38
N MET A 61 -3.28 2.15 3.98
CA MET A 61 -4.54 1.91 4.70
C MET A 61 -5.52 3.04 4.39
N VAL A 62 -6.81 2.73 4.50
CA VAL A 62 -7.91 3.69 4.45
C VAL A 62 -8.73 3.59 5.73
N SER A 63 -9.26 4.71 6.19
CA SER A 63 -10.20 4.75 7.31
C SER A 63 -11.31 5.76 7.05
N THR A 64 -12.46 5.56 7.67
CA THR A 64 -13.49 6.60 7.81
C THR A 64 -12.99 7.72 8.73
N LEU A 65 -13.73 8.83 8.79
CA LEU A 65 -13.40 9.98 9.64
C LEU A 65 -13.39 9.65 11.14
N ASP A 66 -14.25 8.71 11.56
CA ASP A 66 -14.32 8.19 12.92
C ASP A 66 -13.35 7.00 13.18
N GLY A 67 -12.48 6.68 12.22
CA GLY A 67 -11.40 5.71 12.39
C GLY A 67 -11.77 4.25 12.13
N ALA A 68 -12.92 3.96 11.54
CA ALA A 68 -13.26 2.60 11.12
C ALA A 68 -12.43 2.19 9.90
N ALA A 69 -11.84 0.99 9.95
CA ALA A 69 -11.01 0.45 8.86
C ALA A 69 -11.82 -0.38 7.83
N HIS A 70 -13.09 -0.63 8.10
CA HIS A 70 -13.96 -1.41 7.21
C HIS A 70 -15.44 -1.07 7.41
N HIS A 71 -16.24 -1.35 6.40
CA HIS A 71 -17.69 -1.44 6.46
C HIS A 71 -18.11 -2.84 6.03
N ASP A 72 -18.99 -3.50 6.81
CA ASP A 72 -19.38 -4.90 6.59
C ASP A 72 -18.20 -5.88 6.40
N GLY A 73 -17.12 -5.65 7.15
CA GLY A 73 -15.94 -6.51 7.16
C GLY A 73 -14.98 -6.35 5.98
N ARG A 74 -15.20 -5.38 5.09
CA ARG A 74 -14.33 -5.06 3.96
C ARG A 74 -13.92 -3.59 3.93
N SER A 75 -12.72 -3.31 3.41
CA SER A 75 -12.26 -1.92 3.24
C SER A 75 -12.79 -1.27 1.96
N HIS A 76 -13.12 -2.06 0.93
CA HIS A 76 -13.57 -1.53 -0.36
C HIS A 76 -14.74 -0.54 -0.28
N PRO A 77 -15.80 -0.72 0.55
CA PRO A 77 -16.92 0.21 0.61
C PRO A 77 -16.56 1.60 1.16
N ILE A 78 -15.43 1.75 1.86
CA ILE A 78 -14.95 3.04 2.37
C ILE A 78 -13.85 3.65 1.49
N SER A 79 -13.56 3.03 0.34
CA SER A 79 -12.62 3.51 -0.67
C SER A 79 -13.34 4.25 -1.81
N GLY A 80 -12.59 5.07 -2.55
CA GLY A 80 -13.06 5.75 -3.76
C GLY A 80 -12.18 5.47 -4.99
N ALA A 81 -12.57 6.01 -6.14
CA ALA A 81 -11.80 5.85 -7.38
C ALA A 81 -10.36 6.37 -7.26
N THR A 82 -10.17 7.49 -6.57
CA THR A 82 -8.85 8.08 -6.31
C THR A 82 -7.98 7.17 -5.44
N ASP A 83 -8.55 6.62 -4.36
CA ASP A 83 -7.86 5.65 -3.50
C ASP A 83 -7.45 4.41 -4.30
N MET A 84 -8.33 3.88 -5.16
CA MET A 84 -8.01 2.72 -6.00
C MET A 84 -6.89 2.98 -7.01
N ARG A 85 -6.76 4.22 -7.51
CA ARG A 85 -5.61 4.61 -8.35
C ARG A 85 -4.31 4.57 -7.56
N ILE A 86 -4.29 5.19 -6.39
CA ILE A 86 -3.12 5.19 -5.50
C ILE A 86 -2.78 3.76 -5.09
N PHE A 87 -3.75 3.00 -4.57
CA PHE A 87 -3.61 1.58 -4.21
C PHE A 87 -2.99 0.76 -5.34
N GLY A 88 -3.49 0.94 -6.58
CA GLY A 88 -2.95 0.26 -7.75
C GLY A 88 -1.51 0.66 -8.10
N THR A 89 -1.17 1.94 -7.96
CA THR A 89 0.19 2.46 -8.16
C THR A 89 1.16 1.92 -7.11
N LEU A 90 0.80 2.02 -5.83
CA LEU A 90 1.67 1.56 -4.73
C LEU A 90 2.01 0.07 -4.86
N ARG A 91 1.03 -0.75 -5.25
CA ARG A 91 1.27 -2.18 -5.52
C ARG A 91 2.20 -2.39 -6.69
N ALA A 92 2.08 -1.59 -7.75
CA ALA A 92 2.91 -1.74 -8.94
C ALA A 92 4.38 -1.33 -8.71
N LEU A 93 4.64 -0.45 -7.74
CA LEU A 93 5.99 -0.04 -7.33
C LEU A 93 6.66 -1.04 -6.38
N ALA A 94 5.88 -1.84 -5.65
CA ALA A 94 6.43 -2.77 -4.66
C ALA A 94 7.15 -3.96 -5.33
N ASP A 95 8.17 -4.47 -4.67
CA ASP A 95 8.75 -5.79 -5.00
C ASP A 95 7.80 -6.90 -4.54
N VAL A 96 7.29 -6.75 -3.31
CA VAL A 96 6.45 -7.73 -2.63
C VAL A 96 5.28 -7.01 -1.95
N VAL A 97 4.07 -7.52 -2.16
CA VAL A 97 2.88 -7.13 -1.40
C VAL A 97 2.65 -8.14 -0.29
N ILE A 98 2.80 -7.70 0.96
CA ILE A 98 2.57 -8.54 2.14
C ILE A 98 1.11 -8.44 2.54
N VAL A 99 0.47 -9.59 2.77
CA VAL A 99 -0.93 -9.68 3.18
C VAL A 99 -1.13 -10.79 4.21
N GLY A 100 -1.99 -10.54 5.21
CA GLY A 100 -2.36 -11.56 6.19
C GLY A 100 -3.36 -12.59 5.62
N ALA A 101 -3.27 -13.83 6.09
CA ALA A 101 -4.15 -14.93 5.66
C ALA A 101 -5.65 -14.62 5.75
N GLU A 102 -6.08 -13.92 6.80
CA GLU A 102 -7.49 -13.57 7.00
C GLU A 102 -7.99 -12.59 5.94
N THR A 103 -7.18 -11.61 5.56
CA THR A 103 -7.49 -10.69 4.46
C THR A 103 -7.57 -11.44 3.13
N VAL A 104 -6.65 -12.39 2.90
CA VAL A 104 -6.68 -13.23 1.68
C VAL A 104 -8.01 -13.97 1.56
N ARG A 105 -8.49 -14.58 2.65
CA ARG A 105 -9.77 -15.30 2.69
C ARG A 105 -10.97 -14.38 2.47
N LYS A 106 -11.01 -13.23 3.15
CA LYS A 106 -12.17 -12.31 3.13
C LYS A 106 -12.31 -11.53 1.83
N GLU A 107 -11.18 -11.14 1.24
CA GLU A 107 -11.14 -10.23 0.09
C GLU A 107 -10.90 -10.97 -1.24
N GLY A 108 -10.78 -12.31 -1.23
CA GLY A 108 -10.63 -13.11 -2.45
C GLY A 108 -9.38 -12.74 -3.24
N TYR A 109 -8.24 -12.64 -2.55
CA TYR A 109 -6.98 -12.19 -3.16
C TYR A 109 -6.62 -13.03 -4.38
N ARG A 110 -6.12 -12.35 -5.42
CA ARG A 110 -5.64 -12.96 -6.67
C ARG A 110 -4.17 -12.61 -6.88
N PRO A 111 -3.45 -13.31 -7.76
CA PRO A 111 -2.10 -12.92 -8.12
C PRO A 111 -2.05 -11.48 -8.61
N ALA A 112 -0.94 -10.80 -8.34
CA ALA A 112 -0.68 -9.54 -9.00
C ALA A 112 -0.58 -9.76 -10.51
N LYS A 113 -1.14 -8.80 -11.27
CA LYS A 113 -1.07 -8.80 -12.72
C LYS A 113 0.05 -7.88 -13.17
N ALA A 114 0.75 -8.29 -14.24
CA ALA A 114 1.61 -7.38 -14.97
C ALA A 114 0.74 -6.23 -15.53
N ARG A 115 1.19 -4.99 -15.36
CA ARG A 115 0.50 -3.79 -15.82
C ARG A 115 1.44 -3.05 -16.74
N GLU A 116 1.09 -2.98 -18.02
CA GLU A 116 1.94 -2.39 -19.07
C GLU A 116 2.39 -0.97 -18.71
N VAL A 117 1.49 -0.15 -18.16
CA VAL A 117 1.80 1.23 -17.73
C VAL A 117 2.94 1.32 -16.70
N PHE A 118 3.21 0.26 -15.94
CA PHE A 118 4.29 0.21 -14.97
C PHE A 118 5.48 -0.65 -15.43
N ALA A 119 5.42 -1.29 -16.61
CA ALA A 119 6.47 -2.20 -17.08
C ALA A 119 7.84 -1.51 -17.14
N ARG A 120 7.89 -0.28 -17.67
CA ARG A 120 9.11 0.53 -17.71
C ARG A 120 9.67 0.85 -16.33
N HIS A 121 8.82 1.23 -15.37
CA HIS A 121 9.22 1.51 -13.99
C HIS A 121 9.82 0.27 -13.33
N ARG A 122 9.13 -0.87 -13.48
CA ARG A 122 9.58 -2.15 -12.90
C ARG A 122 10.89 -2.63 -13.51
N ALA A 123 11.03 -2.55 -14.84
CA ALA A 123 12.27 -2.90 -15.53
C ALA A 123 13.44 -2.00 -15.11
N ALA A 124 13.22 -0.68 -14.98
CA ALA A 124 14.25 0.26 -14.53
C ALA A 124 14.71 -0.02 -13.09
N ALA A 125 13.82 -0.53 -12.25
CA ALA A 125 14.12 -0.94 -10.88
C ALA A 125 14.63 -2.40 -10.77
N GLY A 126 14.81 -3.13 -11.87
CA GLY A 126 15.25 -4.53 -11.86
C GLY A 126 14.24 -5.51 -11.26
N GLN A 127 12.96 -5.14 -11.24
CA GLN A 127 11.87 -5.92 -10.66
C GLN A 127 11.31 -6.95 -11.65
N THR A 128 10.62 -7.97 -11.13
CA THR A 128 9.79 -8.89 -11.92
C THR A 128 8.63 -8.16 -12.61
N GLU A 129 7.97 -8.77 -13.60
CA GLU A 129 6.85 -8.15 -14.34
C GLU A 129 5.66 -7.75 -13.46
N ALA A 130 5.44 -8.45 -12.36
CA ALA A 130 4.43 -8.15 -11.34
C ALA A 130 5.02 -8.32 -9.94
N PRO A 131 4.52 -7.60 -8.91
CA PRO A 131 4.98 -7.82 -7.55
C PRO A 131 4.64 -9.24 -7.07
N ALA A 132 5.52 -9.85 -6.27
CA ALA A 132 5.17 -11.07 -5.57
C ALA A 132 4.06 -10.78 -4.54
N ILE A 133 3.19 -11.75 -4.27
CA ILE A 133 2.31 -11.70 -3.09
C ILE A 133 2.94 -12.55 -2.00
N ALA A 134 3.16 -11.98 -0.82
CA ALA A 134 3.60 -12.71 0.35
C ALA A 134 2.45 -12.86 1.34
N VAL A 135 1.97 -14.09 1.51
CA VAL A 135 0.89 -14.41 2.45
C VAL A 135 1.50 -14.80 3.79
N VAL A 136 1.18 -14.03 4.84
CA VAL A 136 1.59 -14.33 6.21
C VAL A 136 0.52 -15.17 6.88
N SER A 137 0.87 -16.38 7.31
CA SER A 137 -0.06 -17.31 7.96
C SER A 137 0.66 -18.19 8.98
N ALA A 138 0.23 -18.17 10.25
CA ALA A 138 0.76 -19.06 11.28
C ALA A 138 0.12 -20.46 11.25
N GLY A 139 -1.17 -20.54 10.91
CA GLY A 139 -1.94 -21.79 10.93
C GLY A 139 -2.04 -22.49 9.57
N LEU A 140 -1.56 -21.85 8.49
CA LEU A 140 -1.59 -22.39 7.12
C LEU A 140 -2.99 -22.83 6.62
N ASP A 141 -4.05 -22.32 7.26
CA ASP A 141 -5.44 -22.55 6.88
C ASP A 141 -5.81 -21.69 5.66
N LEU A 142 -5.34 -22.15 4.50
CA LEU A 142 -5.45 -21.49 3.20
C LEU A 142 -5.93 -22.51 2.17
N ASP A 143 -6.77 -22.07 1.24
CA ASP A 143 -7.15 -22.87 0.08
C ASP A 143 -6.08 -22.73 -1.01
N PHE A 144 -5.18 -23.71 -1.11
CA PHE A 144 -4.10 -23.72 -2.11
C PHE A 144 -4.58 -24.02 -3.54
N SER A 145 -5.86 -24.35 -3.74
CA SER A 145 -6.42 -24.56 -5.08
C SER A 145 -6.77 -23.26 -5.81
N VAL A 146 -6.88 -22.13 -5.08
CA VAL A 146 -7.29 -20.85 -5.67
C VAL A 146 -6.20 -20.24 -6.56
N PRO A 147 -6.56 -19.36 -7.52
CA PRO A 147 -5.62 -18.77 -8.48
C PRO A 147 -4.43 -18.04 -7.85
N LEU A 148 -4.57 -17.55 -6.61
CA LEU A 148 -3.46 -16.93 -5.87
C LEU A 148 -2.23 -17.84 -5.81
N PHE A 149 -2.42 -19.14 -5.66
CA PHE A 149 -1.34 -20.11 -5.55
C PHE A 149 -1.10 -20.88 -6.84
N THR A 150 -2.13 -21.06 -7.68
CA THR A 150 -2.06 -21.94 -8.85
C THR A 150 -1.71 -21.24 -10.16
N SER A 151 -1.81 -19.91 -10.26
CA SER A 151 -1.54 -19.19 -11.52
C SER A 151 -0.87 -17.80 -11.36
N PRO A 152 0.14 -17.63 -10.49
CA PRO A 152 0.81 -16.35 -10.37
C PRO A 152 1.88 -16.13 -11.45
N VAL A 153 1.95 -14.91 -12.01
CA VAL A 153 3.04 -14.49 -12.91
C VAL A 153 4.38 -14.41 -12.16
N THR A 154 4.35 -13.95 -10.91
CA THR A 154 5.48 -13.96 -9.98
C THR A 154 5.12 -14.82 -8.79
N PRO A 155 5.90 -15.87 -8.44
CA PRO A 155 5.51 -16.85 -7.42
C PRO A 155 5.00 -16.22 -6.12
N THR A 156 3.88 -16.73 -5.63
CA THR A 156 3.34 -16.36 -4.32
C THR A 156 4.23 -16.94 -3.23
N LEU A 157 4.67 -16.09 -2.31
CA LEU A 157 5.47 -16.47 -1.15
C LEU A 157 4.55 -16.80 0.03
N LEU A 158 4.84 -17.88 0.73
CA LEU A 158 4.19 -18.22 1.99
C LEU A 158 5.16 -17.95 3.13
N VAL A 159 4.80 -17.01 4.01
CA VAL A 159 5.58 -16.65 5.18
C VAL A 159 4.90 -17.23 6.41
N THR A 160 5.58 -18.16 7.07
CA THR A 160 5.04 -18.89 8.21
C THR A 160 6.08 -19.08 9.32
N GLY A 161 5.63 -19.53 10.49
CA GLY A 161 6.50 -19.81 11.62
C GLY A 161 7.01 -21.25 11.62
N ALA A 162 8.12 -21.51 12.32
CA ALA A 162 8.69 -22.86 12.43
C ALA A 162 7.74 -23.89 13.10
N SER A 163 6.75 -23.42 13.86
CA SER A 163 5.73 -24.25 14.50
C SER A 163 4.47 -24.43 13.67
N ALA A 164 4.45 -23.97 12.43
CA ALA A 164 3.29 -24.10 11.57
C ALA A 164 3.06 -25.57 11.16
N PRO A 165 1.79 -25.98 10.97
CA PRO A 165 1.44 -27.36 10.62
C PRO A 165 1.89 -27.68 9.18
N ALA A 166 3.06 -28.30 9.04
CA ALA A 166 3.70 -28.57 7.75
C ALA A 166 2.88 -29.52 6.85
N ASP A 167 1.95 -30.29 7.41
CA ASP A 167 1.03 -31.18 6.72
C ASP A 167 -0.09 -30.45 5.95
N ARG A 168 -0.17 -29.12 6.06
CA ARG A 168 -1.19 -28.30 5.39
C ARG A 168 -0.74 -27.66 4.06
N VAL A 169 0.47 -27.97 3.58
CA VAL A 169 1.05 -27.44 2.33
C VAL A 169 1.35 -28.57 1.37
#